data_AF-A0A5J4QNB1-F1
#
_entry.id   AF-A0A5J4QNB1-F1
#
_cell.length_a   1.000
_cell.length_b   1.000
_cell.length_c   1.000
_cell.angle_alpha   90.00
_cell.angle_beta   90.00
_cell.angle_gamma   90.00
#
_symmetry.space_group_name_H-M   'P 1'
#
loop_
_entity.id
_entity.type
_entity.pdbx_description
1 polymer ?
#
loop_
_entity_poly.entity_id
_entity_poly.type
_entity_poly.pdbx_seq_one_letter_code
_entity_poly.pdbx_strand_id
1 'polypeptide(L)'
;MATNYPSHKLWVIIHVISQILQNKEKKGDIDIDVTITDKDLQECINSLKITNFNFNYVKSLKKSLSIEGWKVVYKENKVLKVQKGGDVKSMLL
;
A
#
# COMPACT_ATOMS: atom_id res chain seq x y z
N MET A 1 13.68 11.13 16.65
CA MET A 1 13.07 11.24 15.31
C MET A 1 11.88 10.27 15.25
N ALA A 2 10.72 10.69 14.75
CA ALA A 2 9.53 9.84 14.74
C ALA A 2 9.78 8.60 13.87
N THR A 3 9.60 7.41 14.45
CA THR A 3 9.84 6.13 13.76
C THR A 3 8.55 5.53 13.18
N ASN A 4 7.41 6.21 13.35
CA ASN A 4 6.09 5.75 12.94
C ASN A 4 5.06 6.90 12.92
N TYR A 5 4.02 6.78 12.11
CA TYR A 5 2.83 7.62 12.25
C TYR A 5 1.99 7.24 13.48
N PRO A 6 1.24 8.19 14.08
CA PRO A 6 0.27 7.87 15.11
C PRO A 6 -0.82 6.94 14.54
N SER A 7 -1.37 6.07 15.41
CA SER A 7 -2.23 4.94 15.03
C SER A 7 -3.40 5.35 14.12
N HIS A 8 -4.05 6.47 14.40
CA HIS A 8 -5.15 6.98 13.58
C HIS A 8 -4.70 7.34 12.15
N LYS A 9 -3.62 8.11 12.00
CA LYS A 9 -3.09 8.49 10.67
C LYS A 9 -2.66 7.27 9.88
N LEU A 10 -2.04 6.32 10.57
CA LEU A 10 -1.57 5.07 9.99
C LEU A 10 -2.74 4.24 9.44
N TRP A 11 -3.82 4.13 10.21
CA TRP A 11 -5.04 3.45 9.78
C TRP A 11 -5.66 4.11 8.55
N VAL A 12 -5.79 5.44 8.52
CA VAL A 12 -6.33 6.17 7.36
C VAL A 12 -5.48 5.94 6.11
N ILE A 13 -4.14 6.01 6.22
CA ILE A 13 -3.24 5.76 5.09
C ILE A 13 -3.42 4.34 4.54
N ILE A 14 -3.43 3.32 5.42
CA ILE A 14 -3.65 1.92 5.01
C ILE A 14 -5.01 1.79 4.32
N HIS A 15 -6.06 2.37 4.91
CA HIS A 15 -7.41 2.29 4.36
C HIS A 15 -7.49 2.89 2.94
N VAL A 16 -6.89 4.06 2.72
CA VAL A 16 -6.86 4.69 1.39
C VAL A 16 -6.08 3.84 0.38
N ILE A 17 -4.93 3.27 0.78
CA ILE A 17 -4.16 2.35 -0.06
C ILE A 17 -5.05 1.15 -0.47
N SER A 18 -5.74 0.52 0.48
CA SER A 18 -6.63 -0.61 0.21
C SER A 18 -7.76 -0.24 -0.77
N GLN A 19 -8.36 0.94 -0.62
CA GLN A 19 -9.39 1.44 -1.55
C GLN A 19 -8.85 1.61 -2.97
N ILE A 20 -7.65 2.18 -3.13
CA ILE A 20 -6.99 2.33 -4.44
C ILE A 20 -6.82 0.95 -5.10
N LEU A 21 -6.35 -0.03 -4.32
CA LEU A 21 -6.12 -1.40 -4.80
C LEU A 21 -7.42 -2.10 -5.22
N GLN A 22 -8.46 -2.03 -4.39
CA GLN A 22 -9.77 -2.61 -4.71
C GLN A 22 -10.40 -1.95 -5.96
N ASN A 23 -10.21 -0.64 -6.14
CA ASN A 23 -10.70 0.07 -7.32
C ASN A 23 -9.94 -0.33 -8.60
N LYS A 24 -8.65 -0.64 -8.51
CA LYS A 24 -7.85 -1.14 -9.64
C LYS A 24 -8.24 -2.56 -10.01
N GLU A 25 -8.43 -3.43 -9.02
CA GLU A 25 -8.91 -4.81 -9.21
C GLU A 25 -10.29 -4.87 -9.88
N LYS A 26 -11.25 -4.05 -9.41
CA LYS A 26 -12.59 -3.97 -10.02
C LYS A 26 -12.60 -3.53 -11.47
N LYS A 27 -11.54 -2.84 -11.93
CA LYS A 27 -11.40 -2.41 -13.34
C LYS A 27 -10.94 -3.55 -14.26
N GLY A 28 -10.68 -4.75 -13.74
CA GLY A 28 -10.44 -5.94 -14.55
C GLY A 28 -9.02 -6.07 -15.09
N ASP A 29 -8.04 -5.41 -14.48
CA ASP A 29 -6.62 -5.63 -14.80
C ASP A 29 -6.17 -6.93 -14.11
N ILE A 30 -5.99 -8.01 -14.89
CA ILE A 30 -5.79 -9.39 -14.38
C ILE A 30 -4.30 -9.68 -14.08
N ASP A 31 -3.40 -8.71 -14.26
CA ASP A 31 -1.97 -8.83 -13.92
C ASP A 31 -1.54 -7.62 -13.07
N ILE A 32 -2.02 -7.57 -11.83
CA ILE A 32 -1.99 -6.34 -11.03
C ILE A 32 -0.70 -6.26 -10.21
N ASP A 33 0.38 -5.79 -10.85
CA ASP A 33 1.34 -4.92 -10.16
C ASP A 33 0.73 -3.52 -10.07
N VAL A 34 0.48 -3.06 -8.85
CA VAL A 34 -0.01 -1.72 -8.59
C VAL A 34 1.11 -0.93 -7.93
N THR A 35 1.58 0.09 -8.64
CA THR A 35 2.47 1.10 -8.09
C THR A 35 1.65 2.24 -7.52
N ILE A 36 1.83 2.51 -6.22
CA ILE A 36 1.25 3.63 -5.47
C ILE A 36 2.39 4.58 -5.11
N THR A 37 2.21 5.85 -5.40
CA THR A 37 3.17 6.92 -5.07
C THR A 37 2.63 7.85 -4.01
N ASP A 38 3.46 8.75 -3.48
CA ASP A 38 2.98 9.81 -2.57
C ASP A 38 1.94 10.73 -3.23
N LYS A 39 1.97 10.84 -4.57
CA LYS A 39 0.97 11.61 -5.34
C LYS A 39 -0.42 10.99 -5.27
N ASP A 40 -0.52 9.66 -5.36
CA ASP A 40 -1.80 8.95 -5.23
C ASP A 40 -2.41 9.12 -3.84
N LEU A 41 -1.58 9.40 -2.84
CA LEU A 41 -1.98 9.64 -1.46
C LEU A 41 -1.98 11.13 -1.08
N GLN A 42 -1.70 12.04 -2.03
CA GLN A 42 -1.44 13.45 -1.73
C GLN A 42 -2.63 14.11 -1.02
N GLU A 43 -3.85 13.81 -1.46
CA GLU A 43 -5.07 14.32 -0.81
C GLU A 43 -5.19 13.83 0.64
N CYS A 44 -4.95 12.53 0.87
CA CYS A 44 -4.95 11.92 2.20
C CYS A 44 -3.86 12.51 3.09
N ILE A 45 -2.63 12.63 2.58
CA ILE A 45 -1.46 13.18 3.27
C ILE A 45 -1.72 14.63 3.69
N ASN A 46 -2.27 15.45 2.79
CA ASN A 46 -2.62 16.85 3.05
C ASN A 46 -3.71 16.96 4.11
N SER A 47 -4.77 16.15 4.00
CA SER A 47 -5.86 16.09 4.98
C SER A 47 -5.34 15.73 6.38
N LEU A 48 -4.41 14.79 6.46
CA LEU A 48 -3.77 14.36 7.70
C LEU A 48 -2.65 15.31 8.19
N LYS A 49 -2.38 16.41 7.48
CA LYS A 49 -1.30 17.38 7.75
C LYS A 49 0.07 16.68 7.91
N ILE A 50 0.39 15.75 7.01
CA ILE A 50 1.68 15.05 6.98
C ILE A 50 2.58 15.78 5.99
N THR A 51 3.62 16.45 6.49
CA THR A 51 4.50 17.30 5.66
C THR A 51 5.65 16.55 4.99
N ASN A 52 6.11 15.45 5.58
CA ASN A 52 7.21 14.64 5.03
C ASN A 52 6.81 13.17 4.97
N PHE A 53 5.92 12.85 4.04
CA PHE A 53 5.37 11.50 3.93
C PHE A 53 6.45 10.49 3.56
N ASN A 54 6.48 9.38 4.30
CA ASN A 54 7.35 8.24 4.07
C ASN A 54 6.62 6.90 4.32
N PHE A 55 6.57 6.02 3.32
CA PHE A 55 6.02 4.65 3.45
C PHE A 55 6.77 3.77 4.47
N ASN A 56 8.00 4.12 4.83
CA ASN A 56 8.74 3.44 5.90
C ASN A 56 8.14 3.70 7.29
N TYR A 57 7.38 4.79 7.46
CA TYR A 57 6.67 5.10 8.71
C TYR A 57 5.25 4.53 8.77
N VAL A 58 4.82 3.79 7.74
CA VAL A 58 3.53 3.06 7.75
C VAL A 58 3.80 1.64 8.23
N LYS A 59 4.00 1.47 9.55
CA LYS A 59 4.14 0.14 10.16
C LYS A 59 2.87 -0.69 9.91
N SER A 60 2.98 -2.01 9.87
CA SER A 60 1.86 -2.93 9.61
C SER A 60 1.24 -2.91 8.20
N LEU A 61 1.65 -2.00 7.30
CA LEU A 61 1.17 -1.96 5.91
C LEU A 61 1.27 -3.32 5.21
N LYS A 62 2.44 -3.98 5.31
CA LYS A 62 2.64 -5.33 4.75
C LYS A 62 1.62 -6.34 5.26
N LYS A 63 1.38 -6.36 6.57
CA LYS A 63 0.45 -7.30 7.21
C LYS A 63 -0.99 -7.04 6.78
N SER A 64 -1.42 -5.77 6.78
CA SER A 64 -2.77 -5.39 6.34
C SER A 64 -3.01 -5.79 4.89
N LEU A 65 -2.07 -5.45 4.00
CA LEU A 65 -2.18 -5.81 2.58
C LEU A 65 -2.20 -7.33 2.35
N SER A 66 -1.38 -8.08 3.09
CA SER A 66 -1.38 -9.55 2.99
C SER A 66 -2.70 -10.18 3.43
N ILE A 67 -3.38 -9.61 4.44
CA ILE A 67 -4.73 -10.05 4.84
C ILE A 67 -5.72 -9.84 3.69
N GLU A 68 -5.55 -8.80 2.89
CA GLU A 68 -6.39 -8.49 1.73
C GLU A 68 -5.95 -9.22 0.43
N GLY A 69 -4.96 -10.13 0.52
CA GLY A 69 -4.45 -10.89 -0.63
C GLY A 69 -3.45 -10.14 -1.51
N TRP A 70 -2.91 -9.02 -1.02
CA TRP A 70 -1.89 -8.20 -1.70
C TRP A 70 -0.51 -8.41 -1.08
N LYS A 71 0.51 -8.52 -1.92
CA LYS A 71 1.90 -8.70 -1.52
C LYS A 71 2.71 -7.46 -1.85
N VAL A 72 3.40 -6.87 -0.87
CA VAL A 72 4.31 -5.75 -1.13
C VAL A 72 5.58 -6.28 -1.80
N VAL A 73 5.78 -5.96 -3.08
CA VAL A 73 6.95 -6.39 -3.86
C VAL A 73 8.08 -5.37 -3.82
N TYR A 74 7.75 -4.08 -3.68
CA TYR A 74 8.73 -3.00 -3.53
C TYR A 74 8.23 -1.94 -2.57
N LYS A 75 9.14 -1.39 -1.76
CA LYS A 75 8.81 -0.28 -0.86
C LYS A 75 10.02 0.64 -0.68
N GLU A 76 9.82 1.90 -1.03
CA GLU A 76 10.75 3.00 -0.81
C GLU A 76 10.01 4.15 -0.12
N ASN A 77 10.70 5.25 0.19
CA ASN A 77 10.14 6.38 0.92
C ASN A 77 8.84 6.91 0.30
N LYS A 78 8.76 7.03 -1.03
CA LYS A 78 7.62 7.62 -1.76
C LYS A 78 6.96 6.69 -2.77
N VAL A 79 7.40 5.44 -2.84
CA VAL A 79 6.91 4.47 -3.82
C VAL A 79 6.62 3.15 -3.12
N LEU A 80 5.44 2.62 -3.34
CA LEU A 80 5.00 1.32 -2.88
C LEU A 80 4.51 0.53 -4.09
N LYS A 81 5.11 -0.61 -4.37
CA LYS A 81 4.58 -1.56 -5.36
C LYS A 81 4.01 -2.77 -4.67
N VAL A 82 2.82 -3.14 -5.06
CA VAL A 82 2.11 -4.29 -4.53
C VAL A 82 1.61 -5.15 -5.67
N GLN A 83 1.58 -6.46 -5.46
CA GLN A 83 1.12 -7.41 -6.44
C GLN A 83 0.02 -8.29 -5.84
N LYS A 84 -1.08 -8.49 -6.56
CA LYS A 84 -2.13 -9.45 -6.16
C LYS A 84 -1.75 -10.84 -6.69
N GLY A 85 -1.91 -11.87 -5.87
CA GLY A 85 -1.80 -13.27 -6.36
C GLY A 85 -0.39 -13.79 -6.64
N GLY A 86 0.65 -13.26 -5.99
CA GLY A 86 2.04 -13.71 -6.14
C GLY A 86 2.45 -14.89 -5.24
N ASP A 87 1.68 -15.97 -5.26
CA ASP A 87 2.12 -17.33 -4.89
C ASP A 87 1.85 -18.27 -6.08
N VAL A 88 2.45 -17.96 -7.24
CA VAL A 88 2.86 -19.02 -8.16
C VAL A 88 4.09 -19.71 -7.55
N LYS A 89 3.87 -20.49 -6.49
CA LYS A 89 4.59 -21.75 -6.37
C LYS A 89 3.88 -22.73 -7.29
N SER A 90 4.12 -22.54 -8.59
CA SER A 90 4.10 -23.65 -9.53
C SER A 90 5.20 -24.63 -9.11
N MET A 91 4.83 -25.60 -8.28
CA MET A 91 5.28 -26.98 -8.42
C MET A 91 3.98 -27.68 -8.85
N LEU A 92 3.71 -28.02 -10.12
CA LEU A 92 4.49 -28.90 -10.99
C LEU A 92 5.14 -30.05 -10.20
N LEU A 93 4.27 -30.98 -9.79
CA LEU A 93 4.34 -32.44 -9.86
C LEU A 93 3.65 -33.06 -8.64
#